data_AF-A0A074SD71-F1
#
_entry.id   AF-A0A074SD71-F1
#
_cell.length_a   1.000
_cell.length_b   1.000
_cell.length_c   1.000
_cell.angle_alpha   90.00
_cell.angle_beta   90.00
_cell.angle_gamma   90.00
#
_symmetry.space_group_name_H-M   'P 1'
#
loop_
_entity.id
_entity.type
_entity.pdbx_description
1 polymer ?
#
loop_
_entity_poly.entity_id
_entity_poly.type
_entity_poly.pdbx_seq_one_letter_code
_entity_poly.pdbx_strand_id
1 'polypeptide(L)'
;MKWVALAFAVAPSVLGHFTMQYLWVNGVDQGQNTYLRVPPSNNPVTDVTSTDIRCNVNGLTGSATGTKANVAAGANITLEWHQHDQRTGEDAISGGHKGPVQVYIAKAPSTATSFDGSGTVWTKIYSSGLISASAQTWATDIVNANGGKHSFILPKSIPSGDYLIRGEILALHVAQSYPGAQFYIGCAQVSVVNGGSASPPTIALPGAYQGSDPGITVNIYNGLTSYTAPGGSVWSG
;
A
#
# COMPACT_ATOMS: atom_id res chain seq x y z
N MET A 1 -33.35 48.77 -9.76
CA MET A 1 -32.93 47.37 -9.98
C MET A 1 -31.55 47.17 -9.37
N LYS A 2 -31.44 46.46 -8.24
CA LYS A 2 -30.16 46.05 -7.67
C LYS A 2 -29.95 44.59 -8.06
N TRP A 3 -28.95 44.32 -8.89
CA TRP A 3 -28.56 42.97 -9.27
C TRP A 3 -27.62 42.43 -8.19
N VAL A 4 -28.05 41.38 -7.50
CA VAL A 4 -27.19 40.61 -6.59
C VAL A 4 -26.49 39.55 -7.43
N ALA A 5 -25.18 39.70 -7.62
CA ALA A 5 -24.36 38.67 -8.25
C ALA A 5 -24.14 37.53 -7.24
N LEU A 6 -24.72 36.37 -7.52
CA LEU A 6 -24.50 35.15 -6.75
C LEU A 6 -23.18 34.51 -7.22
N ALA A 7 -22.13 34.62 -6.40
CA ALA A 7 -20.88 33.91 -6.64
C ALA A 7 -21.06 32.44 -6.24
N PHE A 8 -21.10 31.54 -7.20
CA PHE A 8 -21.01 30.10 -6.94
C PHE A 8 -19.57 29.76 -6.56
N ALA A 9 -19.33 29.47 -5.28
CA ALA A 9 -18.12 28.83 -4.84
C ALA A 9 -18.15 27.36 -5.31
N VAL A 10 -17.43 27.05 -6.38
CA VAL A 10 -17.16 25.66 -6.77
C VAL A 10 -16.10 25.15 -5.81
N ALA A 11 -16.50 24.36 -4.82
CA ALA A 11 -15.54 23.61 -4.02
C ALA A 11 -14.84 22.59 -4.94
N PRO A 12 -13.51 22.59 -5.06
CA PRO A 12 -12.84 21.52 -5.79
C PRO A 12 -13.12 20.21 -5.05
N SER A 13 -13.91 19.33 -5.67
CA SER A 13 -13.98 17.94 -5.26
C SER A 13 -12.59 17.35 -5.50
N VAL A 14 -11.79 17.20 -4.45
CA VAL A 14 -10.54 16.44 -4.51
C VAL A 14 -10.94 14.97 -4.65
N LEU A 15 -11.21 14.54 -5.87
CA LEU A 15 -11.14 13.14 -6.26
C LEU A 15 -9.65 12.80 -6.24
N GLY A 16 -9.20 12.16 -5.16
CA GLY A 16 -7.79 11.87 -4.93
C GLY A 16 -7.50 10.41 -4.56
N HIS A 17 -8.47 9.53 -4.79
CA HIS A 17 -8.35 8.09 -4.54
C HIS A 17 -7.50 7.41 -5.62
N PHE A 18 -6.81 6.33 -5.27
CA PHE A 18 -5.85 5.66 -6.17
C PHE A 18 -5.77 4.15 -5.88
N THR A 19 -5.20 3.40 -6.82
CA THR A 19 -4.98 1.95 -6.70
C THR A 19 -3.57 1.58 -7.12
N MET A 20 -3.10 0.41 -6.66
CA MET A 20 -1.87 -0.19 -7.16
C MET A 20 -2.17 -0.87 -8.49
N GLN A 21 -1.47 -0.47 -9.56
CA GLN A 21 -1.82 -0.85 -10.93
C GLN A 21 -0.68 -1.54 -11.67
N TYR A 22 0.57 -1.37 -11.25
CA TYR A 22 1.71 -2.01 -11.92
C TYR A 22 2.68 -2.61 -10.90
N LEU A 23 3.23 -3.76 -11.29
CA LEU A 23 4.37 -4.39 -10.67
C LEU A 23 5.56 -4.24 -11.62
N TRP A 24 6.72 -3.89 -11.09
CA TRP A 24 7.98 -3.96 -11.83
C TRP A 24 8.94 -4.91 -11.16
N VAL A 25 9.68 -5.66 -11.97
CA VAL A 25 10.71 -6.60 -11.51
C VAL A 25 12.02 -6.22 -12.19
N ASN A 26 13.01 -5.81 -11.39
CA ASN A 26 14.33 -5.38 -11.88
C ASN A 26 14.25 -4.31 -12.98
N GLY A 27 13.35 -3.35 -12.82
CA GLY A 27 13.16 -2.25 -13.78
C GLY A 27 12.32 -2.60 -15.01
N VAL A 28 11.76 -3.82 -15.10
CA VAL A 28 10.86 -4.22 -16.19
C VAL A 28 9.39 -4.11 -15.74
N ASP A 29 8.62 -3.28 -16.44
CA ASP A 29 7.16 -3.17 -16.26
C ASP A 29 6.51 -4.50 -16.62
N GLN A 30 5.73 -5.10 -15.71
CA GLN A 30 5.03 -6.35 -15.97
C GLN A 30 3.70 -6.14 -16.73
N GLY A 31 3.30 -4.89 -16.96
CA GLY A 31 2.03 -4.54 -17.58
C GLY A 31 0.94 -4.26 -16.55
N GLN A 32 -0.05 -3.48 -16.98
CA GLN A 32 -1.12 -3.03 -16.11
C GLN A 32 -1.92 -4.20 -15.54
N ASN A 33 -2.18 -4.17 -14.23
CA ASN A 33 -2.97 -5.15 -13.47
C ASN A 33 -2.45 -6.59 -13.59
N THR A 34 -1.24 -6.78 -14.14
CA THR A 34 -0.66 -8.10 -14.33
C THR A 34 -0.08 -8.58 -13.01
N TYR A 35 -0.44 -9.80 -12.62
CA TYR A 35 -0.11 -10.41 -11.31
C TYR A 35 -0.74 -9.73 -10.09
N LEU A 36 -1.61 -8.73 -10.26
CA LEU A 36 -2.24 -7.99 -9.18
C LEU A 36 -3.68 -8.45 -8.91
N ARG A 37 -4.08 -8.44 -7.64
CA ARG A 37 -5.48 -8.56 -7.23
C ARG A 37 -6.10 -7.16 -7.24
N VAL A 38 -6.92 -6.89 -8.26
CA VAL A 38 -7.46 -5.56 -8.52
C VAL A 38 -8.75 -5.35 -7.73
N PRO A 39 -8.85 -4.30 -6.89
CA PRO A 39 -10.10 -3.97 -6.20
C PRO A 39 -11.17 -3.45 -7.19
N PRO A 40 -12.46 -3.52 -6.83
CA PRO A 40 -13.54 -3.08 -7.72
C PRO A 40 -13.63 -1.55 -7.87
N SER A 41 -12.99 -0.78 -7.00
CA SER A 41 -12.90 0.68 -7.07
C SER A 41 -11.62 1.16 -6.38
N ASN A 42 -11.35 2.46 -6.48
CA ASN A 42 -10.25 3.12 -5.79
C ASN A 42 -10.58 3.58 -4.36
N ASN A 43 -11.76 3.21 -3.83
CA ASN A 43 -12.12 3.54 -2.45
C ASN A 43 -11.17 2.86 -1.45
N PRO A 44 -10.86 3.53 -0.33
CA PRO A 44 -9.99 2.97 0.69
C PRO A 44 -10.73 1.96 1.56
N VAL A 45 -9.98 1.03 2.14
CA VAL A 45 -10.43 0.29 3.33
C VAL A 45 -10.27 1.23 4.53
N THR A 46 -11.24 1.27 5.45
CA THR A 46 -11.18 2.14 6.65
C THR A 46 -11.30 1.37 7.96
N ASP A 47 -11.77 0.12 7.92
CA ASP A 47 -11.94 -0.73 9.08
C ASP A 47 -10.77 -1.72 9.20
N VAL A 48 -9.93 -1.53 10.22
CA VAL A 48 -8.76 -2.39 10.48
C VAL A 48 -9.13 -3.79 10.98
N THR A 49 -10.40 -4.02 11.33
CA THR A 49 -10.92 -5.32 11.75
C THR A 49 -11.50 -6.13 10.59
N SER A 50 -11.76 -5.49 9.44
CA SER A 50 -12.23 -6.17 8.23
C SER A 50 -11.14 -7.08 7.65
N THR A 51 -11.54 -8.19 7.03
CA THR A 51 -10.64 -9.02 6.24
C THR A 51 -10.07 -8.31 5.01
N ASP A 52 -10.74 -7.25 4.53
CA ASP A 52 -10.28 -6.44 3.40
C ASP A 52 -8.96 -5.74 3.68
N ILE A 53 -8.57 -5.58 4.95
CA ILE A 53 -7.26 -5.02 5.32
C ILE A 53 -6.09 -5.88 4.82
N ARG A 54 -6.31 -7.14 4.42
CA ARG A 54 -5.28 -8.01 3.84
C ARG A 54 -4.90 -7.57 2.43
N CYS A 55 -5.85 -7.61 1.50
CA CYS A 55 -5.61 -7.43 0.07
C CYS A 55 -6.68 -6.58 -0.62
N ASN A 56 -7.40 -5.74 0.12
CA ASN A 56 -8.55 -4.96 -0.33
C ASN A 56 -9.79 -5.82 -0.65
N VAL A 57 -10.91 -5.16 -0.95
CA VAL A 57 -12.18 -5.78 -1.35
C VAL A 57 -11.95 -6.68 -2.57
N ASN A 58 -12.55 -7.88 -2.54
CA ASN A 58 -12.35 -8.96 -3.53
C ASN A 58 -10.91 -9.48 -3.65
N GLY A 59 -9.99 -9.06 -2.77
CA GLY A 59 -8.59 -9.45 -2.78
C GLY A 59 -8.28 -10.76 -2.04
N LEU A 60 -9.27 -11.46 -1.49
CA LEU A 60 -9.08 -12.70 -0.72
C LEU A 60 -8.84 -13.94 -1.61
N THR A 61 -8.91 -13.80 -2.93
CA THR A 61 -8.54 -14.84 -3.89
C THR A 61 -7.83 -14.22 -5.09
N GLY A 62 -6.91 -14.99 -5.67
CA GLY A 62 -6.18 -14.67 -6.89
C GLY A 62 -6.80 -15.17 -8.18
N SER A 63 -7.96 -15.83 -8.11
CA SER A 63 -8.51 -16.56 -9.27
C SER A 63 -8.75 -15.68 -10.49
N ALA A 64 -9.11 -14.40 -10.29
CA ALA A 64 -9.29 -13.44 -11.39
C ALA A 64 -7.96 -13.05 -12.05
N THR A 65 -6.87 -13.00 -11.29
CA THR A 65 -5.51 -12.73 -11.78
C THR A 65 -4.94 -13.95 -12.51
N GLY A 66 -5.15 -15.15 -11.96
CA GLY A 66 -4.77 -16.45 -12.54
C GLY A 66 -3.27 -16.69 -12.74
N THR A 67 -2.41 -15.71 -12.45
CA THR A 67 -0.99 -15.69 -12.81
C THR A 67 -0.13 -15.12 -11.68
N LYS A 68 1.17 -15.39 -11.71
CA LYS A 68 2.16 -14.89 -10.74
C LYS A 68 3.47 -14.52 -11.43
N ALA A 69 4.15 -13.50 -10.92
CA ALA A 69 5.48 -13.10 -11.41
C ALA A 69 6.54 -14.06 -10.86
N ASN A 70 7.48 -14.51 -11.70
CA ASN A 70 8.68 -15.19 -11.22
C ASN A 70 9.72 -14.16 -10.78
N VAL A 71 10.10 -14.16 -9.50
CA VAL A 71 11.04 -13.18 -8.94
C VAL A 71 12.15 -13.90 -8.17
N ALA A 72 13.40 -13.48 -8.37
CA ALA A 72 14.49 -13.98 -7.53
C ALA A 72 14.50 -13.26 -6.17
N ALA A 73 14.81 -13.94 -5.08
CA ALA A 73 15.16 -13.27 -3.84
C ALA A 73 16.33 -12.30 -4.08
N GLY A 74 16.28 -11.11 -3.49
CA GLY A 74 17.20 -10.01 -3.81
C GLY A 74 16.81 -9.14 -5.01
N ALA A 75 15.74 -9.47 -5.74
CA ALA A 75 15.26 -8.62 -6.84
C ALA A 75 14.80 -7.26 -6.31
N ASN A 76 14.99 -6.23 -7.14
CA ASN A 76 14.37 -4.92 -6.93
C ASN A 76 12.93 -4.98 -7.44
N ILE A 77 11.97 -4.76 -6.54
CA ILE A 77 10.55 -4.75 -6.85
C ILE A 77 10.04 -3.32 -6.73
N THR A 78 9.27 -2.86 -7.72
CA THR A 78 8.59 -1.56 -7.66
C THR A 78 7.09 -1.77 -7.72
N LEU A 79 6.37 -1.11 -6.83
CA LEU A 79 4.91 -1.00 -6.88
C LEU A 79 4.55 0.39 -7.39
N GLU A 80 3.63 0.45 -8.34
CA GLU A 80 3.20 1.69 -8.97
C GLU A 80 1.71 1.94 -8.77
N TRP A 81 1.38 3.16 -8.35
CA TRP A 81 0.04 3.60 -7.98
C TRP A 81 -0.45 4.71 -8.88
N HIS A 82 -1.75 4.77 -9.16
CA HIS A 82 -2.37 5.85 -9.95
C HIS A 82 -3.82 6.09 -9.52
N GLN A 83 -4.29 7.33 -9.72
CA GLN A 83 -5.66 7.73 -9.41
C GLN A 83 -6.70 7.13 -10.37
N HIS A 84 -6.33 7.10 -11.66
CA HIS A 84 -7.17 6.65 -12.76
C HIS A 84 -6.64 5.33 -13.30
N ASP A 85 -7.45 4.61 -14.07
CA ASP A 85 -7.11 3.31 -14.68
C ASP A 85 -6.03 3.42 -15.79
N GLN A 86 -5.21 4.45 -15.79
CA GLN A 86 -4.08 4.62 -16.70
C GLN A 86 -3.13 5.70 -16.18
N ARG A 87 -1.89 5.68 -16.68
CA ARG A 87 -0.91 6.75 -16.45
C ARG A 87 -1.38 8.02 -17.15
N THR A 88 -1.85 9.01 -16.40
CA THR A 88 -2.34 10.29 -16.95
C THR A 88 -1.29 11.40 -16.89
N GLY A 89 -0.19 11.21 -16.16
CA GLY A 89 0.80 12.26 -15.88
C GLY A 89 0.41 13.22 -14.76
N GLU A 90 -0.77 13.03 -14.17
CA GLU A 90 -1.18 13.68 -12.92
C GLU A 90 -0.43 13.09 -11.72
N ASP A 91 -0.53 13.75 -10.56
CA ASP A 91 -0.06 13.18 -9.30
C ASP A 91 -0.68 11.79 -9.10
N ALA A 92 0.14 10.77 -8.84
CA ALA A 92 -0.32 9.39 -8.73
C ALA A 92 -1.27 9.15 -7.54
N ILE A 93 -1.08 9.88 -6.45
CA ILE A 93 -1.73 9.67 -5.14
C ILE A 93 -2.55 10.89 -4.70
N SER A 94 -2.66 11.92 -5.54
CA SER A 94 -3.19 13.25 -5.18
C SER A 94 -2.42 13.91 -4.02
N GLY A 95 -2.02 15.18 -4.20
CA GLY A 95 -1.13 15.87 -3.23
C GLY A 95 -1.65 15.95 -1.78
N GLY A 96 -2.94 15.73 -1.54
CA GLY A 96 -3.54 15.75 -0.20
C GLY A 96 -3.34 14.48 0.64
N HIS A 97 -3.05 13.33 0.03
CA HIS A 97 -2.99 12.03 0.73
C HIS A 97 -1.63 11.79 1.40
N LYS A 98 -1.30 12.63 2.38
CA LYS A 98 -0.08 12.49 3.20
C LYS A 98 -0.13 11.23 4.07
N GLY A 99 0.95 10.47 4.09
CA GLY A 99 1.07 9.33 5.00
C GLY A 99 2.20 8.35 4.63
N PRO A 100 2.32 7.21 5.34
CA PRO A 100 3.36 6.24 5.08
C PRO A 100 3.05 5.34 3.88
N VAL A 101 4.11 4.68 3.41
CA VAL A 101 4.09 3.60 2.44
C VAL A 101 4.72 2.38 3.09
N GLN A 102 4.05 1.23 3.01
CA GLN A 102 4.47 -0.01 3.65
C GLN A 102 4.40 -1.18 2.67
N VAL A 103 5.27 -2.16 2.83
CA VAL A 103 5.19 -3.43 2.10
C VAL A 103 5.30 -4.58 3.07
N TYR A 104 4.38 -5.53 2.91
CA TYR A 104 4.38 -6.81 3.61
C TYR A 104 4.48 -7.95 2.62
N ILE A 105 4.99 -9.08 3.08
CA ILE A 105 5.05 -10.32 2.31
C ILE A 105 4.50 -11.47 3.16
N ALA A 106 3.71 -12.36 2.55
CA ALA A 106 3.15 -13.53 3.21
C ALA A 106 3.36 -14.78 2.35
N LYS A 107 3.97 -15.81 2.94
CA LYS A 107 4.19 -17.10 2.28
C LYS A 107 2.87 -17.83 2.14
N ALA A 108 2.53 -18.24 0.92
CA ALA A 108 1.38 -19.10 0.70
C ALA A 108 1.66 -20.51 1.22
N PRO A 109 0.71 -21.15 1.93
CA PRO A 109 0.86 -22.53 2.37
C PRO A 109 0.81 -23.54 1.21
N SER A 110 0.22 -23.15 0.09
CA SER A 110 0.12 -23.96 -1.13
C SER A 110 0.42 -23.15 -2.39
N THR A 111 -0.52 -22.32 -2.84
CA THR A 111 -0.35 -21.46 -4.02
C THR A 111 -0.72 -20.03 -3.68
N ALA A 112 -0.07 -19.06 -4.34
CA ALA A 112 -0.45 -17.65 -4.18
C ALA A 112 -1.91 -17.43 -4.62
N THR A 113 -2.37 -18.09 -5.68
CA THR A 113 -3.74 -17.93 -6.22
C THR A 113 -4.83 -18.28 -5.21
N SER A 114 -4.70 -19.39 -4.48
CA SER A 114 -5.72 -19.85 -3.53
C SER A 114 -5.56 -19.28 -2.12
N PHE A 115 -4.49 -18.54 -1.85
CA PHE A 115 -4.19 -18.03 -0.51
C PHE A 115 -4.88 -16.69 -0.26
N ASP A 116 -5.61 -16.57 0.85
CA ASP A 116 -6.35 -15.37 1.25
C ASP A 116 -5.58 -14.45 2.20
N GLY A 117 -4.35 -14.83 2.59
CA GLY A 117 -3.54 -14.09 3.55
C GLY A 117 -4.02 -14.19 5.01
N SER A 118 -4.83 -15.19 5.35
CA SER A 118 -5.29 -15.42 6.73
C SER A 118 -4.17 -15.91 7.66
N GLY A 119 -4.35 -15.64 8.95
CA GLY A 119 -3.44 -16.05 10.03
C GLY A 119 -2.29 -15.08 10.28
N THR A 120 -1.34 -15.51 11.11
CA THR A 120 -0.14 -14.73 11.48
C THR A 120 0.97 -14.98 10.48
N VAL A 121 0.84 -14.37 9.29
CA VAL A 121 1.62 -14.71 8.09
C VAL A 121 2.36 -13.53 7.47
N TRP A 122 2.02 -12.31 7.84
CA TRP A 122 2.53 -11.10 7.18
C TRP A 122 3.84 -10.65 7.82
N THR A 123 4.90 -10.55 7.03
CA THR A 123 6.18 -9.95 7.44
C THR A 123 6.30 -8.57 6.84
N LYS A 124 6.56 -7.54 7.64
CA LYS A 124 6.88 -6.19 7.13
C LYS A 124 8.30 -6.18 6.56
N ILE A 125 8.46 -5.83 5.28
CA ILE A 125 9.77 -5.79 4.59
C ILE A 125 10.16 -4.41 4.09
N TYR A 126 9.25 -3.45 4.14
CA TYR A 126 9.53 -2.06 3.83
C TYR A 126 8.57 -1.15 4.60
N SER A 127 9.09 0.00 5.05
CA SER A 127 8.29 1.07 5.62
C SER A 127 9.00 2.40 5.42
N SER A 128 8.26 3.40 4.95
CA SER A 128 8.69 4.80 4.93
C SER A 128 7.52 5.67 5.37
N GLY A 129 7.76 6.60 6.29
CA GLY A 129 6.74 7.41 6.93
C GLY A 129 6.95 8.91 6.70
N LEU A 130 6.99 9.69 7.78
CA LEU A 130 7.38 11.09 7.74
C LEU A 130 8.90 11.20 7.52
N ILE A 131 9.31 11.81 6.40
CA ILE A 131 10.72 11.92 5.98
C ILE A 131 11.34 13.20 6.53
N SER A 132 10.60 14.31 6.49
CA SER A 132 11.04 15.60 7.03
C SER A 132 9.92 16.23 7.84
N ALA A 133 10.13 16.35 9.16
CA ALA A 133 9.18 17.02 10.04
C ALA A 133 9.11 18.53 9.79
N SER A 134 10.23 19.18 9.43
CA SER A 134 10.22 20.62 9.18
C SER A 134 9.48 20.98 7.89
N ALA A 135 9.68 20.19 6.83
CA ALA A 135 9.02 20.40 5.54
C ALA A 135 7.66 19.67 5.44
N GLN A 136 7.31 18.86 6.45
CA GLN A 136 6.17 17.93 6.42
C GLN A 136 6.15 17.07 5.13
N THR A 137 7.33 16.56 4.75
CA THR A 137 7.48 15.68 3.58
C THR A 137 7.22 14.24 3.99
N TRP A 138 6.23 13.62 3.36
CA TRP A 138 5.82 12.23 3.62
C TRP A 138 6.29 11.28 2.53
N ALA A 139 6.29 9.98 2.84
CA ALA A 139 6.60 8.95 1.85
C ALA A 139 5.73 9.06 0.59
N THR A 140 4.44 9.40 0.72
CA THR A 140 3.56 9.63 -0.43
C THR A 140 3.99 10.78 -1.33
N ASP A 141 4.70 11.78 -0.82
CA ASP A 141 5.28 12.86 -1.63
C ASP A 141 6.39 12.34 -2.54
N ILE A 142 7.21 11.42 -2.03
CA ILE A 142 8.24 10.75 -2.82
C ILE A 142 7.62 9.85 -3.88
N VAL A 143 6.50 9.18 -3.57
CA VAL A 143 5.81 8.36 -4.56
C VAL A 143 5.21 9.22 -5.68
N ASN A 144 4.60 10.37 -5.37
CA ASN A 144 4.15 11.33 -6.37
C ASN A 144 5.32 11.85 -7.22
N ALA A 145 6.42 12.28 -6.58
CA ALA A 145 7.61 12.77 -7.29
C ALA A 145 8.25 11.72 -8.21
N ASN A 146 8.07 10.43 -7.91
CA ASN A 146 8.55 9.30 -8.72
C ASN A 146 7.48 8.75 -9.68
N GLY A 147 6.43 9.50 -9.98
CA GLY A 147 5.39 9.10 -10.93
C GLY A 147 4.66 7.82 -10.49
N GLY A 148 4.28 7.77 -9.21
CA GLY A 148 3.52 6.67 -8.61
C GLY A 148 4.37 5.52 -8.09
N LYS A 149 5.70 5.58 -8.23
CA LYS A 149 6.59 4.43 -7.97
C LYS A 149 7.22 4.48 -6.58
N HIS A 150 7.23 3.35 -5.90
CA HIS A 150 8.14 3.10 -4.79
C HIS A 150 8.75 1.70 -4.90
N SER A 151 10.04 1.62 -4.58
CA SER A 151 10.82 0.38 -4.75
C SER A 151 11.33 -0.16 -3.42
N PHE A 152 11.50 -1.47 -3.36
CA PHE A 152 12.13 -2.17 -2.24
C PHE A 152 12.90 -3.38 -2.76
N ILE A 153 13.89 -3.82 -2.00
CA ILE A 153 14.64 -5.04 -2.30
C ILE A 153 13.96 -6.21 -1.59
N LEU A 154 13.60 -7.25 -2.34
CA LEU A 154 13.10 -8.49 -1.75
C LEU A 154 14.22 -9.13 -0.93
N PRO A 155 14.06 -9.41 0.38
CA PRO A 155 15.16 -9.94 1.19
C PRO A 155 15.74 -11.24 0.63
N LYS A 156 17.07 -11.34 0.50
CA LYS A 156 17.74 -12.53 -0.08
C LYS A 156 17.53 -13.79 0.76
N SER A 157 17.37 -13.65 2.07
CA SER A 157 17.23 -14.75 3.02
C SER A 157 15.81 -15.34 3.06
N ILE A 158 14.83 -14.70 2.40
CA ILE A 158 13.45 -15.19 2.37
C ILE A 158 13.39 -16.57 1.67
N PRO A 159 12.60 -17.54 2.17
CA PRO A 159 12.50 -18.83 1.51
C PRO A 159 11.91 -18.76 0.09
N SER A 160 12.31 -19.69 -0.77
CA SER A 160 11.66 -19.86 -2.08
C SER A 160 10.22 -20.37 -1.93
N GLY A 161 9.34 -20.05 -2.87
CA GLY A 161 7.96 -20.52 -2.96
C GLY A 161 6.97 -19.43 -3.37
N ASP A 162 5.68 -19.71 -3.23
CA ASP A 162 4.62 -18.76 -3.59
C ASP A 162 4.36 -17.76 -2.46
N TYR A 163 4.14 -16.49 -2.81
CA TYR A 163 3.91 -15.40 -1.87
C TYR A 163 2.85 -14.41 -2.38
N LEU A 164 2.23 -13.72 -1.43
CA LEU A 164 1.57 -12.43 -1.65
C LEU A 164 2.50 -11.31 -1.21
N ILE A 165 2.68 -10.30 -2.07
CA ILE A 165 3.30 -9.02 -1.71
C ILE A 165 2.19 -8.00 -1.58
N ARG A 166 1.99 -7.49 -0.37
CA ARG A 166 0.98 -6.47 -0.04
C ARG A 166 1.65 -5.10 -0.01
N GLY A 167 1.35 -4.26 -1.00
CA GLY A 167 1.63 -2.84 -0.96
C GLY A 167 0.52 -2.10 -0.22
N GLU A 168 0.90 -1.13 0.61
CA GLU A 168 -0.04 -0.29 1.36
C GLU A 168 0.42 1.16 1.34
N ILE A 169 -0.52 2.05 1.06
CA ILE A 169 -0.42 3.47 1.36
C ILE A 169 -1.54 3.81 2.33
N LEU A 170 -1.17 4.43 3.46
CA LEU A 170 -2.12 4.86 4.48
C LEU A 170 -2.25 6.37 4.42
N ALA A 171 -3.36 6.90 3.90
CA ALA A 171 -3.58 8.33 3.88
C ALA A 171 -4.17 8.81 5.21
N LEU A 172 -3.56 9.86 5.77
CA LEU A 172 -3.81 10.36 7.13
C LEU A 172 -4.50 11.73 7.17
N HIS A 173 -4.89 12.26 6.01
CA HIS A 173 -5.42 13.62 5.89
C HIS A 173 -6.73 13.87 6.67
N VAL A 174 -7.47 12.81 7.01
CA VAL A 174 -8.69 12.80 7.83
C VAL A 174 -8.61 11.81 9.02
N ALA A 175 -7.39 11.51 9.48
CA ALA A 175 -7.14 10.50 10.50
C ALA A 175 -7.18 10.99 11.96
N GLN A 176 -7.78 12.16 12.24
CA GLN A 176 -7.83 12.73 13.59
C GLN A 176 -8.70 11.91 14.56
N SER A 177 -9.55 11.03 14.03
CA SER A 177 -10.37 10.08 14.77
C SER A 177 -10.44 8.74 14.04
N TYR A 178 -10.84 7.67 14.74
CA TYR A 178 -11.11 6.37 14.14
C TYR A 178 -12.63 6.08 14.11
N PRO A 179 -13.19 5.61 12.98
CA PRO A 179 -12.54 5.49 11.68
C PRO A 179 -12.20 6.87 11.08
N GLY A 180 -11.20 6.90 10.20
CA GLY A 180 -10.75 8.13 9.54
C GLY A 180 -9.59 7.87 8.58
N ALA A 181 -8.54 7.18 9.04
CA ALA A 181 -7.44 6.79 8.18
C ALA A 181 -7.90 5.91 7.02
N GLN A 182 -7.28 6.12 5.85
CA GLN A 182 -7.68 5.50 4.59
C GLN A 182 -6.57 4.58 4.08
N PHE A 183 -6.84 3.28 4.04
CA PHE A 183 -5.89 2.25 3.63
C PHE A 183 -6.11 1.91 2.15
N TYR A 184 -5.13 2.25 1.31
CA TYR A 184 -5.07 1.83 -0.09
C TYR A 184 -4.14 0.64 -0.19
N ILE A 185 -4.71 -0.50 -0.58
CA ILE A 185 -4.03 -1.79 -0.50
C ILE A 185 -4.06 -2.45 -1.87
N GLY A 186 -2.93 -3.04 -2.27
CA GLY A 186 -2.83 -3.90 -3.44
C GLY A 186 -1.99 -5.13 -3.12
N CYS A 187 -2.40 -6.30 -3.63
CA CYS A 187 -1.66 -7.54 -3.48
C CYS A 187 -1.17 -8.06 -4.83
N ALA A 188 0.14 -8.27 -4.95
CA ALA A 188 0.78 -8.93 -6.07
C ALA A 188 1.03 -10.41 -5.75
N GLN A 189 0.90 -11.27 -6.75
CA GLN A 189 1.17 -12.71 -6.66
C GLN A 189 2.54 -13.01 -7.25
N VAL A 190 3.42 -13.65 -6.48
CA VAL A 190 4.77 -13.95 -6.93
C VAL A 190 5.20 -15.37 -6.57
N SER A 191 6.07 -15.94 -7.40
CA SER A 191 6.85 -17.14 -7.14
C SER A 191 8.30 -16.71 -6.90
N VAL A 192 8.73 -16.79 -5.64
CA VAL A 192 10.10 -16.45 -5.24
C VAL A 192 11.00 -17.64 -5.48
N VAL A 193 12.12 -17.43 -6.18
CA VAL A 193 13.16 -18.42 -6.44
C VAL A 193 14.51 -17.95 -5.88
N ASN A 194 15.45 -18.89 -5.70
CA ASN A 194 16.80 -18.62 -5.19
C ASN A 194 16.81 -17.92 -3.81
N GLY A 195 15.82 -18.22 -2.98
CA GLY A 195 15.70 -17.73 -1.61
C GLY A 195 16.59 -18.47 -0.60
N GLY A 196 16.62 -17.95 0.63
CA GLY A 196 17.32 -18.53 1.77
C GLY A 196 16.42 -19.43 2.64
N SER A 197 16.67 -19.42 3.94
CA SER A 197 15.99 -20.27 4.93
C SER A 197 15.54 -19.49 6.17
N ALA A 198 15.41 -18.16 6.08
CA ALA A 198 15.00 -17.35 7.22
C ALA A 198 13.56 -17.65 7.66
N SER A 199 13.32 -17.48 8.96
CA SER A 199 11.99 -17.50 9.57
C SER A 199 11.67 -16.10 10.11
N PRO A 200 11.16 -15.20 9.26
CA PRO A 200 10.92 -13.82 9.65
C PRO A 200 9.80 -13.69 10.70
N PRO A 201 9.78 -12.60 11.50
CA PRO A 201 8.66 -12.32 12.39
C PRO A 201 7.40 -12.01 11.58
N THR A 202 6.26 -12.54 12.02
CA THR A 202 4.97 -12.37 11.34
C THR A 202 3.93 -11.72 12.24
N ILE A 203 2.99 -11.04 11.60
CA ILE A 203 1.79 -10.44 12.20
C ILE A 203 0.53 -10.97 11.51
N ALA A 204 -0.61 -10.81 12.17
CA ALA A 204 -1.93 -11.08 11.59
C ALA A 204 -2.59 -9.78 11.12
N LEU A 205 -3.22 -9.82 9.94
CA LEU A 205 -4.05 -8.75 9.40
C LEU A 205 -5.40 -9.39 9.00
N PRO A 206 -6.55 -8.95 9.56
CA PRO A 206 -6.70 -8.06 10.71
C PRO A 206 -6.07 -8.62 12.00
N GLY A 207 -5.86 -7.75 12.99
CA GLY A 207 -5.37 -8.12 14.33
C GLY A 207 -4.22 -7.24 14.83
N ALA A 208 -3.17 -7.07 14.03
CA ALA A 208 -2.00 -6.29 14.42
C ALA A 208 -2.21 -4.77 14.33
N TYR A 209 -3.19 -4.32 13.54
CA TYR A 209 -3.59 -2.92 13.48
C TYR A 209 -4.74 -2.69 14.46
N GLN A 210 -4.62 -1.62 15.24
CA GLN A 210 -5.69 -1.15 16.12
C GLN A 210 -6.08 0.27 15.72
N GLY A 211 -7.37 0.57 15.73
CA GLY A 211 -7.84 1.93 15.39
C GLY A 211 -7.19 3.01 16.27
N SER A 212 -6.85 2.67 17.52
CA SER A 212 -6.15 3.53 18.47
C SER A 212 -4.63 3.64 18.27
N ASP A 213 -4.04 2.91 17.32
CA ASP A 213 -2.60 3.02 17.05
C ASP A 213 -2.25 4.47 16.70
N PRO A 214 -1.18 5.05 17.27
CA PRO A 214 -0.81 6.45 17.01
C PRO A 214 -0.33 6.69 15.57
N GLY A 215 -0.09 5.63 14.80
CA GLY A 215 0.15 5.69 13.36
C GLY A 215 -1.13 5.68 12.51
N ILE A 216 -2.28 5.34 13.10
CA ILE A 216 -3.59 5.21 12.45
C ILE A 216 -4.52 6.34 12.89
N THR A 217 -4.65 6.62 14.18
CA THR A 217 -5.34 7.83 14.68
C THR A 217 -4.32 8.91 15.02
N VAL A 218 -4.23 9.94 14.18
CA VAL A 218 -3.22 10.99 14.27
C VAL A 218 -3.69 12.29 13.61
N ASN A 219 -3.35 13.43 14.21
CA ASN A 219 -3.53 14.74 13.59
C ASN A 219 -2.22 15.23 12.96
N ILE A 220 -2.09 15.06 11.64
CA ILE A 220 -0.88 15.45 10.90
C ILE A 220 -0.72 16.96 10.71
N TYR A 221 -1.74 17.76 11.01
CA TYR A 221 -1.70 19.22 10.82
C TYR A 221 -1.18 19.98 12.06
N ASN A 222 -0.92 19.29 13.17
CA ASN A 222 -0.49 19.91 14.42
C ASN A 222 1.04 19.89 14.62
N GLY A 223 1.81 20.09 13.55
CA GLY A 223 3.27 20.17 13.62
C GLY A 223 3.95 18.87 14.06
N LEU A 224 3.59 17.74 13.44
CA LEU A 224 4.09 16.42 13.81
C LEU A 224 5.62 16.35 13.69
N THR A 225 6.32 16.07 14.80
CA THR A 225 7.79 15.99 14.84
C THR A 225 8.34 14.60 14.52
N SER A 226 7.52 13.57 14.67
CA SER A 226 7.88 12.17 14.42
C SER A 226 6.62 11.35 14.12
N TYR A 227 6.77 10.29 13.35
CA TYR A 227 5.69 9.38 13.00
C TYR A 227 6.16 7.93 13.07
N THR A 228 5.34 7.05 13.63
CA THR A 228 5.58 5.60 13.65
C THR A 228 4.47 4.91 12.87
N ALA A 229 4.84 4.21 11.79
CA ALA A 229 3.89 3.45 11.00
C ALA A 229 3.36 2.22 11.77
N PRO A 230 2.08 1.84 11.63
CA PRO A 230 1.50 0.70 12.34
C PRO A 230 2.08 -0.64 11.87
N GLY A 231 1.99 -1.70 12.68
CA GLY A 231 2.41 -3.05 12.29
C GLY A 231 3.87 -3.42 12.58
N GLY A 232 4.52 -2.74 13.54
CA GLY A 232 5.84 -3.13 14.04
C GLY A 232 7.02 -2.74 13.13
N SER A 233 8.19 -3.29 13.43
CA SER A 233 9.46 -2.99 12.74
C SER A 233 9.58 -3.71 11.39
N VAL A 234 10.41 -3.15 10.51
CA VAL A 234 10.79 -3.80 9.24
C VAL A 234 11.76 -4.94 9.53
N TRP A 235 11.52 -6.10 8.92
CA TRP A 235 12.49 -7.17 8.83
C TRP A 235 13.31 -7.02 7.53
N SER A 236 14.63 -6.96 7.64
CA SER A 236 15.52 -6.61 6.53
C SER A 236 16.14 -7.81 5.79
N GLY A 237 15.89 -9.04 6.24
CA GLY A 237 16.59 -10.22 5.73
C GLY A 237 17.67 -10.73 6.66
#